data_AF-A0A7C0UGC0-F1
#
_entry.id   AF-A0A7C0UGC0-F1
#
_cell.length_a   1.000
_cell.length_b   1.000
_cell.length_c   1.000
_cell.angle_alpha   90.00
_cell.angle_beta   90.00
_cell.angle_gamma   90.00
#
_symmetry.space_group_name_H-M   'P 1'
#
loop_
_entity.id
_entity.type
_entity.pdbx_description
1 polymer ?
#
loop_
_entity_poly.entity_id
_entity_poly.type
_entity_poly.pdbx_seq_one_letter_code
_entity_poly.pdbx_strand_id
1 'polypeptide(L)' 'MLWDLEKIKSVLPHREPFLFIDEIIKIDGTQKVVAVKNIKKAENYFEGHFPDKPVMPGVLIIEAMAQA' A
#
# COMPACT_ATOMS: atom_id res chain seq x y z
N MET A 1 -10.56 0.30 -12.24
CA MET A 1 -9.76 1.13 -11.33
C MET A 1 -10.40 2.51 -11.27
N LEU A 2 -10.66 3.02 -10.06
CA LEU A 2 -11.28 4.33 -9.87
C LEU A 2 -10.21 5.41 -9.76
N TRP A 3 -9.18 5.19 -8.92
CA TRP A 3 -7.99 6.05 -8.82
C TRP A 3 -6.72 5.24 -9.10
N ASP A 4 -5.82 5.84 -9.88
CA ASP A 4 -4.46 5.35 -10.14
C ASP A 4 -3.45 5.96 -9.14
N LEU A 5 -2.19 5.52 -9.25
CA LEU A 5 -1.10 5.94 -8.38
C LEU A 5 -0.86 7.45 -8.39
N GLU A 6 -0.97 8.11 -9.54
CA GLU A 6 -0.77 9.56 -9.65
C GLU A 6 -1.89 10.32 -8.93
N LYS A 7 -3.14 9.86 -9.07
CA LYS A 7 -4.25 10.40 -8.28
C LYS A 7 -4.03 10.20 -6.78
N ILE A 8 -3.58 9.02 -6.35
CA ILE A 8 -3.28 8.72 -4.93
C ILE A 8 -2.21 9.68 -4.39
N LYS A 9 -1.09 9.86 -5.11
CA LYS A 9 0.00 10.78 -4.73
C LYS A 9 -0.43 12.24 -4.65
N SER A 10 -1.48 12.63 -5.38
CA SER A 10 -2.03 14.00 -5.30
C SER A 10 -2.81 14.27 -4.01
N VAL A 11 -3.27 13.22 -3.33
CA VAL A 11 -4.08 13.32 -2.10
C VAL A 11 -3.26 12.95 -0.87
N LEU A 12 -2.48 11.88 -0.94
CA LEU A 12 -1.62 11.43 0.15
C LEU A 12 -0.24 12.12 0.07
N PRO A 13 0.34 12.51 1.23
CA PRO A 13 1.71 13.05 1.27
C PRO A 13 2.77 11.94 1.12
N HIS A 14 2.42 10.67 1.38
CA HIS A 14 3.33 9.53 1.34
C HIS A 14 3.98 9.35 -0.03
N ARG A 15 5.26 8.96 -0.04
CA ARG A 15 6.06 8.66 -1.24
C ARG A 15 6.87 7.40 -0.98
N GLU A 16 7.46 6.86 -2.04
CA GLU A 16 8.41 5.74 -1.92
C GLU A 16 9.52 6.05 -0.91
N PRO A 17 9.94 5.08 -0.08
CA PRO A 17 9.47 3.68 -0.03
C PRO A 17 8.30 3.42 0.94
N PHE A 18 7.55 4.45 1.36
CA PHE A 18 6.51 4.36 2.40
C PHE A 18 5.09 4.68 1.91
N LEU A 19 4.87 4.60 0.59
CA LEU A 19 3.55 4.63 -0.02
C LEU A 19 3.12 3.20 -0.31
N PHE A 20 2.02 2.75 0.28
CA PHE A 20 1.59 1.34 0.20
C PHE A 20 0.24 1.14 -0.50
N ILE A 21 -0.26 2.13 -1.23
CA ILE A 21 -1.48 1.99 -2.04
C ILE A 21 -1.12 2.13 -3.52
N ASP A 22 -1.37 1.10 -4.32
CA ASP A 22 -1.18 1.14 -5.76
C ASP A 22 -2.42 1.66 -6.48
N GLU A 23 -3.60 1.24 -6.04
CA GLU A 23 -4.88 1.54 -6.70
C GLU A 23 -6.03 1.66 -5.69
N ILE A 24 -7.03 2.47 -6.04
CA ILE A 24 -8.35 2.43 -5.40
C ILE A 24 -9.38 1.86 -6.37
N ILE A 25 -10.05 0.78 -5.98
CA ILE A 25 -11.04 0.09 -6.82
C ILE A 25 -12.49 0.40 -6.43
N LYS A 26 -12.73 0.95 -5.23
CA LYS A 26 -14.05 1.44 -4.79
C LYS A 26 -13.91 2.55 -3.75
N ILE A 27 -14.72 3.61 -3.85
CA ILE A 27 -14.92 4.64 -2.82
C ILE A 27 -16.43 4.87 -2.69
N ASP A 28 -16.93 4.86 -1.45
CA ASP A 28 -18.32 5.14 -1.11
C ASP A 28 -18.37 6.29 -0.09
N GLY A 29 -18.26 7.52 -0.62
CA GLY A 29 -18.15 8.74 0.19
C GLY A 29 -17.07 8.63 1.26
N THR A 30 -17.46 8.83 2.51
CA THR A 30 -16.60 8.70 3.71
C THR A 30 -16.81 7.40 4.47
N GLN A 31 -17.67 6.50 3.98
CA GLN A 31 -18.09 5.30 4.70
C GLN A 31 -17.20 4.09 4.42
N LYS A 32 -16.73 3.96 3.17
CA LYS A 32 -15.96 2.78 2.75
C LYS A 32 -15.02 3.08 1.60
N VAL A 33 -13.83 2.51 1.68
CA VAL A 33 -12.85 2.42 0.59
C VAL A 33 -12.45 0.96 0.36
N VAL A 34 -12.08 0.62 -0.86
CA VAL A 34 -11.41 -0.65 -1.18
C VAL A 34 -10.17 -0.31 -2.01
N ALA A 35 -9.01 -0.54 -1.43
CA ALA A 35 -7.71 -0.25 -1.99
C ALA A 35 -6.93 -1.55 -2.29
N VAL A 36 -5.94 -1.45 -3.18
CA VAL A 36 -5.06 -2.56 -3.56
C VAL A 36 -3.61 -2.18 -3.26
N LYS A 37 -2.94 -3.08 -2.54
CA LYS A 37 -1.47 -3.15 -2.42
C LYS A 37 -0.99 -4.44 -3.06
N ASN A 38 -0.23 -4.31 -4.12
CA ASN A 38 0.48 -5.42 -4.75
C ASN A 38 1.77 -5.68 -3.98
N ILE A 39 2.01 -6.93 -3.63
CA ILE A 39 3.20 -7.35 -2.91
C ILE A 39 4.24 -7.87 -3.90
N LYS A 40 5.38 -7.19 -4.00
CA LYS A 40 6.47 -7.54 -4.93
C LYS A 40 7.66 -8.07 -4.17
N LYS A 41 8.26 -9.16 -4.66
CA LYS A 41 9.48 -9.76 -4.05
C LYS A 41 10.65 -8.79 -3.92
N ALA A 42 10.69 -7.73 -4.75
CA ALA A 42 11.76 -6.74 -4.76
C ALA A 42 11.58 -5.61 -3.72
N GLU A 43 10.54 -5.66 -2.88
CA GLU A 43 10.37 -4.65 -1.83
C GLU A 43 11.44 -4.81 -0.75
N ASN A 44 12.05 -3.68 -0.37
CA ASN A 44 13.24 -3.61 0.48
C ASN A 44 13.08 -4.31 1.85
N TYR A 45 11.89 -4.28 2.44
CA TYR A 45 11.65 -4.92 3.74
C TYR A 45 11.76 -6.45 3.68
N PHE A 46 11.65 -7.08 2.50
CA PHE A 46 11.86 -8.53 2.36
C PHE A 46 13.32 -8.95 2.51
N GLU A 47 14.29 -8.04 2.34
CA GLU A 47 15.70 -8.32 2.59
C GLU A 47 15.95 -8.63 4.08
N GLY A 48 15.18 -8.00 4.97
CA GLY A 48 15.30 -8.17 6.42
C GLY A 48 14.17 -8.94 7.09
N HIS A 49 13.04 -9.18 6.41
CA HIS A 49 11.85 -9.78 7.02
C HIS A 49 11.27 -10.92 6.16
N PHE A 50 11.79 -12.14 6.27
CA PHE A 50 13.07 -12.52 6.88
C PHE A 50 14.02 -12.99 5.78
N PRO A 51 15.36 -12.94 5.99
CA PRO A 51 16.30 -13.59 5.11
C PRO A 51 15.88 -15.05 4.84
N ASP A 52 15.92 -15.46 3.57
CA ASP A 52 15.48 -16.79 3.06
C ASP A 52 14.00 -17.16 3.28
N LYS A 53 13.22 -16.29 3.94
CA LYS A 53 11.79 -16.50 4.18
C LYS A 53 11.05 -15.15 4.15
N PRO A 54 10.84 -14.57 2.95
CA PRO A 54 10.20 -13.27 2.81
C PRO A 54 8.74 -13.32 3.29
N VAL A 55 8.40 -12.47 4.25
CA VAL A 55 7.06 -12.31 4.82
C VAL A 55 6.77 -10.82 4.94
N MET A 56 5.60 -10.35 4.51
CA MET A 56 5.28 -8.93 4.68
C MET A 56 5.16 -8.63 6.18
N PRO A 57 5.83 -7.60 6.71
CA PRO A 57 5.66 -7.21 8.11
C PRO A 57 4.20 -6.84 8.38
N GLY A 58 3.60 -7.42 9.44
CA GLY A 58 2.20 -7.15 9.78
C GLY A 58 1.90 -5.67 10.04
N VAL A 59 2.88 -4.93 10.56
CA VAL A 59 2.77 -3.47 10.76
C VAL A 59 2.65 -2.69 9.45
N LEU A 60 3.22 -3.19 8.35
CA LEU A 60 3.05 -2.55 7.03
C LEU A 60 1.69 -2.86 6.41
N ILE A 61 1.05 -3.96 6.80
CA ILE A 61 -0.36 -4.23 6.44
C ILE A 61 -1.25 -3.19 7.13
N ILE A 62 -1.01 -2.92 8.41
CA ILE A 62 -1.75 -1.89 9.16
C ILE A 62 -1.49 -0.50 8.58
N GLU A 63 -0.24 -0.17 8.22
CA GLU A 63 0.08 1.09 7.56
C GLU A 63 -0.67 1.24 6.22
N ALA A 64 -0.69 0.19 5.39
CA ALA A 64 -1.48 0.20 4.16
C ALA A 64 -2.98 0.41 4.44
N MET A 65 -3.53 -0.21 5.50
CA MET A 65 -4.91 0.02 5.92
C MET A 65 -5.15 1.44 6.44
N ALA A 66 -4.14 2.10 7.02
CA ALA A 66 -4.24 3.48 7.50
C ALA A 66 -4.16 4.52 6.38
N GLN A 67 -3.45 4.19 5.28
CA GLN A 67 -3.39 5.03 4.08
C GLN A 67 -4.65 4.95 3.21
N ALA A 68 -5.39 3.83 3.30
CA ALA A 68 -6.64 3.58 2.56
C ALA A 68 -7.84 4.31 3.21
#